data_AF-A0A6G2PYL4-F1
#
_entry.id   AF-A0A6G2PYL4-F1
#
_cell.length_a   1.000
_cell.length_b   1.000
_cell.length_c   1.000
_cell.angle_alpha   90.00
_cell.angle_beta   90.00
_cell.angle_gamma   90.00
#
_symmetry.space_group_name_H-M   'P 1'
#
loop_
_entity.id
_entity.type
_entity.pdbx_description
1 polymer ?
#
loop_
_entity_poly.entity_id
_entity_poly.type
_entity_poly.pdbx_seq_one_letter_code
_entity_poly.pdbx_strand_id
1 'polypeptide(L)'
;MSLESAAGSVSGSGAGGPDFAAKSGISGQMRDDYLDLFGDAAVMGKPCGTDLRDGKHSYTVRALLAVVDDDERRVVQAALGDPSCTLETIAAVREIGERRGVPDSMRADM
;
A
#
# COMPACT_ATOMS: atom_id res chain seq x y z
N MET A 1 -3.10 -44.58 -40.26
CA MET A 1 -4.20 -45.06 -39.41
C MET A 1 -3.58 -45.70 -38.19
N SER A 2 -3.74 -45.29 -36.94
CA SER A 2 -4.26 -44.11 -36.25
C SER A 2 -3.69 -44.27 -34.82
N LEU A 3 -2.85 -43.36 -34.32
CA LEU A 3 -3.20 -42.38 -33.26
C LEU A 3 -4.03 -42.95 -32.09
N GLU A 4 -3.35 -43.33 -31.01
CA GLU A 4 -3.85 -43.26 -29.63
C GLU A 4 -2.80 -42.49 -28.81
N SER A 5 -3.05 -41.20 -28.61
CA SER A 5 -3.59 -40.61 -27.37
C SER A 5 -2.49 -40.36 -26.34
N ALA A 6 -1.84 -39.21 -26.51
CA ALA A 6 -1.17 -38.48 -25.44
C ALA A 6 -2.15 -37.46 -24.84
N ALA A 7 -2.01 -37.23 -23.53
CA ALA A 7 -2.56 -36.15 -22.67
C ALA A 7 -3.45 -36.72 -21.55
N GLY A 8 -3.19 -36.49 -20.28
CA GLY A 8 -2.17 -35.69 -19.63
C GLY A 8 -2.24 -35.96 -18.15
N SER A 9 -1.09 -36.06 -17.48
CA SER A 9 -1.04 -36.05 -16.03
C SER A 9 -1.62 -34.73 -15.54
N VAL A 10 -2.69 -34.78 -14.75
CA VAL A 10 -3.04 -33.66 -13.88
C VAL A 10 -1.96 -33.56 -12.80
N SER A 11 -0.86 -32.90 -13.14
CA SER A 11 0.07 -32.41 -12.13
C SER A 11 -0.58 -31.17 -11.51
N GLY A 12 -1.47 -31.40 -10.54
CA GLY A 12 -1.98 -30.37 -9.66
C GLY A 12 -0.87 -29.88 -8.73
N SER A 13 0.06 -29.08 -9.25
CA SER A 13 0.93 -28.25 -8.42
C SER A 13 0.15 -26.99 -8.05
N GLY A 14 -0.51 -27.02 -6.90
CA GLY A 14 -1.33 -25.92 -6.42
C GLY A 14 -1.64 -26.04 -4.94
N ALA A 15 -0.63 -26.31 -4.11
CA ALA A 15 -0.78 -26.30 -2.66
C ALA A 15 -0.15 -25.03 -2.07
N GLY A 16 -0.68 -23.86 -2.46
CA GLY A 16 -0.60 -22.68 -1.61
C GLY A 16 -1.77 -22.75 -0.63
N GLY A 17 -1.52 -23.21 0.60
CA GLY A 17 -2.56 -23.24 1.64
C GLY A 17 -3.08 -21.83 1.99
N PRO A 18 -4.19 -21.72 2.75
CA PRO A 18 -4.76 -20.43 3.17
C PRO A 18 -3.72 -19.51 3.83
N ASP A 19 -2.75 -20.07 4.55
CA ASP A 19 -1.66 -19.32 5.19
C ASP A 19 -0.69 -18.66 4.19
N PHE A 20 -0.45 -19.30 3.04
CA PHE A 20 0.39 -18.73 1.99
C PHE A 20 -0.34 -17.58 1.30
N ALA A 21 -1.62 -17.77 0.94
CA ALA A 21 -2.45 -16.71 0.38
C ALA A 21 -2.63 -15.53 1.36
N ALA A 22 -2.78 -15.81 2.66
CA ALA A 22 -2.87 -14.79 3.70
C ALA A 22 -1.58 -13.97 3.81
N LYS A 23 -0.40 -14.62 3.86
CA LYS A 23 0.89 -13.92 3.93
C LYS A 23 1.15 -13.09 2.68
N SER A 24 0.94 -13.66 1.49
CA SER A 24 1.08 -12.91 0.24
C SER A 24 0.07 -11.76 0.13
N GLY A 25 -1.15 -11.92 0.65
CA GLY A 25 -2.16 -10.87 0.71
C GLY A 25 -1.78 -9.72 1.64
N ILE A 26 -1.18 -10.00 2.80
CA ILE A 26 -0.73 -8.98 3.75
C ILE A 26 0.41 -8.14 3.15
N SER A 27 1.47 -8.77 2.61
CA SER A 27 2.56 -8.02 1.95
C SER A 27 2.06 -7.25 0.71
N GLY A 28 1.07 -7.81 -0.01
CA GLY A 28 0.41 -7.13 -1.14
C GLY A 28 -0.33 -5.85 -0.72
N GLN A 29 -1.15 -5.93 0.34
CA GLN A 29 -1.86 -4.76 0.87
C GLN A 29 -0.90 -3.71 1.42
N MET A 30 0.15 -4.12 2.13
CA MET A 30 1.17 -3.18 2.63
C MET A 30 1.88 -2.45 1.49
N ARG A 31 2.15 -3.14 0.37
CA ARG A 31 2.71 -2.52 -0.83
C ARG A 31 1.73 -1.53 -1.46
N ASP A 32 0.45 -1.87 -1.55
CA ASP A 32 -0.56 -0.98 -2.11
C ASP A 32 -0.75 0.28 -1.24
N ASP A 33 -0.80 0.13 0.08
CA ASP A 33 -0.84 1.24 1.04
C ASP A 33 0.42 2.13 0.93
N TYR A 34 1.59 1.52 0.75
CA TYR A 34 2.85 2.22 0.53
C TYR A 34 2.80 3.03 -0.76
N LEU A 35 2.37 2.40 -1.85
CA LEU A 35 2.30 3.03 -3.16
C LEU A 35 1.25 4.15 -3.20
N ASP A 36 0.17 4.04 -2.43
CA ASP A 36 -0.83 5.11 -2.34
C ASP A 36 -0.22 6.44 -1.91
N LEU A 37 0.74 6.47 -0.98
CA LEU A 37 1.36 7.73 -0.53
C LEU A 37 2.74 8.01 -1.13
N PHE A 38 3.61 7.00 -1.18
CA PHE A 38 5.02 7.15 -1.58
C PHE A 38 5.28 6.72 -3.03
N GLY A 39 4.26 6.21 -3.73
CA GLY A 39 4.35 5.86 -5.14
C GLY A 39 4.49 7.10 -6.04
N ASP A 40 4.89 6.84 -7.27
CA ASP A 40 4.94 7.85 -8.32
C ASP A 40 3.58 7.88 -9.06
N ALA A 41 2.90 9.01 -8.99
CA ALA A 41 1.57 9.17 -9.61
C ALA A 41 1.61 9.02 -11.15
N ALA A 42 2.71 9.39 -11.81
CA ALA A 42 2.86 9.23 -13.26
C ALA A 42 3.01 7.76 -13.65
N VAL A 43 3.70 6.97 -12.82
CA VAL A 43 3.81 5.51 -13.01
C VAL A 43 2.49 4.80 -12.70
N MET A 44 1.79 5.22 -11.64
CA MET A 44 0.53 4.60 -11.24
C MET A 44 -0.67 4.99 -12.11
N GLY A 45 -0.59 6.10 -12.85
CA GLY A 45 -1.69 6.63 -13.65
C GLY A 45 -2.88 7.17 -12.83
N LYS A 46 -2.70 7.33 -11.52
CA LYS A 46 -3.71 7.86 -10.59
C LYS A 46 -3.04 8.75 -9.53
N PRO A 47 -3.75 9.73 -8.95
CA PRO A 47 -3.19 10.55 -7.89
C PRO A 47 -2.91 9.72 -6.64
N CYS A 48 -1.81 10.04 -5.95
CA CYS A 48 -1.48 9.53 -4.63
C CYS A 48 -2.42 10.12 -3.55
N GLY A 49 -2.43 9.48 -2.38
CA GLY A 49 -3.15 9.90 -1.18
C GLY A 49 -4.65 9.64 -1.25
N THR A 50 -5.08 8.56 -1.93
CA THR A 50 -6.49 8.18 -1.95
C THR A 50 -6.95 7.76 -0.57
N ASP A 51 -6.12 7.03 0.17
CA ASP A 51 -6.47 6.58 1.51
C ASP A 51 -6.62 7.73 2.50
N LEU A 52 -5.78 8.77 2.36
CA LEU A 52 -5.93 10.00 3.13
C LEU A 52 -7.27 10.67 2.85
N ARG A 53 -7.61 10.91 1.58
CA ARG A 53 -8.89 11.54 1.20
C ARG A 53 -10.10 10.73 1.67
N ASP A 54 -10.01 9.41 1.59
CA ASP A 54 -11.07 8.49 2.02
C ASP A 54 -11.18 8.37 3.55
N GLY A 55 -10.25 8.96 4.33
CA GLY A 55 -10.23 8.84 5.79
C GLY A 55 -9.77 7.47 6.29
N LYS A 56 -9.15 6.66 5.43
CA LYS A 56 -8.72 5.31 5.76
C LYS A 56 -7.47 5.37 6.63
N HIS A 57 -7.54 4.66 7.75
CA HIS A 57 -6.36 4.39 8.59
C HIS A 57 -5.61 3.18 8.04
N SER A 58 -5.12 3.30 6.80
CA SER A 58 -4.27 2.30 6.14
C SER A 58 -2.96 2.11 6.91
N TYR A 59 -2.16 1.09 6.55
CA TYR A 59 -0.89 0.83 7.22
C TYR A 59 0.01 2.07 7.22
N THR A 60 0.10 2.76 6.08
CA THR A 60 0.87 4.00 5.91
C THR A 60 0.41 5.12 6.85
N VAL A 61 -0.90 5.34 6.96
CA VAL A 61 -1.47 6.39 7.84
C VAL A 61 -1.20 6.07 9.31
N ARG A 62 -1.32 4.81 9.70
CA ARG A 62 -1.01 4.37 11.07
C ARG A 62 0.48 4.52 11.38
N ALA A 63 1.35 4.15 10.45
CA ALA A 63 2.80 4.28 10.59
C ALA A 63 3.20 5.75 10.75
N LEU A 64 2.62 6.66 9.96
CA LEU A 64 2.79 8.11 10.13
C LEU A 64 2.35 8.56 11.52
N LEU A 65 1.10 8.28 11.91
CA LEU A 65 0.52 8.72 13.17
C LEU A 65 1.26 8.16 14.40
N ALA A 66 2.07 7.11 14.26
CA ALA A 66 2.88 6.55 15.33
C ALA A 66 4.19 7.31 15.60
N VAL A 67 4.71 8.06 14.62
CA VAL A 67 6.06 8.67 14.68
C VAL A 67 6.08 10.19 14.62
N VAL A 68 4.98 10.81 14.20
CA VAL A 68 4.85 12.28 14.08
C VAL A 68 4.60 12.96 15.42
N ASP A 69 5.11 14.19 15.55
CA ASP A 69 4.78 15.07 16.67
C ASP A 69 3.39 15.73 16.51
N ASP A 70 3.01 16.57 17.47
CA ASP A 70 1.71 17.24 17.51
C ASP A 70 1.45 18.16 16.30
N ASP A 71 2.45 18.86 15.79
CA ASP A 71 2.28 19.80 14.66
C ASP A 71 2.09 19.02 13.35
N GLU A 72 2.98 18.07 13.11
CA GLU A 72 2.89 17.15 11.97
C GLU A 72 1.61 16.31 12.00
N ARG A 73 1.17 15.87 13.18
CA ARG A 73 -0.10 15.14 13.35
C ARG A 73 -1.28 15.96 12.86
N ARG A 74 -1.30 17.28 13.09
CA ARG A 74 -2.38 18.15 12.60
C ARG A 74 -2.42 18.19 11.07
N VAL A 75 -1.26 18.18 10.41
CA VAL A 75 -1.19 18.12 8.95
C VAL A 75 -1.75 16.79 8.43
N VAL A 76 -1.34 15.66 9.03
CA VAL A 76 -1.85 14.34 8.65
C VAL A 76 -3.37 14.24 8.89
N GLN A 77 -3.86 14.76 10.02
CA GLN A 77 -5.28 14.75 10.36
C GLN A 77 -6.11 15.69 9.49
N ALA A 78 -5.56 16.83 9.07
CA ALA A 78 -6.23 17.75 8.15
C ALA A 78 -6.43 17.12 6.77
N ALA A 79 -5.50 16.27 6.32
CA ALA A 79 -5.64 15.52 5.08
C ALA A 79 -6.61 14.33 5.18
N LEU A 80 -6.82 13.80 6.39
CA LEU A 80 -7.52 12.55 6.61
C LEU A 80 -9.03 12.73 6.61
N GLY A 81 -9.70 12.17 5.61
CA GLY A 81 -11.15 12.23 5.44
C GLY A 81 -11.63 13.51 4.77
N ASP A 82 -10.72 14.33 4.23
CA ASP A 82 -11.06 15.50 3.43
C ASP A 82 -11.06 15.15 1.93
N PRO A 83 -12.23 14.99 1.27
CA PRO A 83 -12.30 14.72 -0.16
C PRO A 83 -11.80 15.91 -1.01
N SER A 84 -11.73 17.12 -0.42
CA SER A 84 -11.19 18.31 -1.08
C SER A 84 -9.68 18.50 -0.86
N CYS A 85 -9.03 17.55 -0.18
CA CYS A 85 -7.62 17.62 0.17
C CYS A 85 -6.74 17.81 -1.07
N THR A 86 -5.94 18.87 -1.02
CA THR A 86 -5.11 19.32 -2.14
C THR A 86 -3.90 18.41 -2.34
N LEU A 87 -3.37 18.40 -3.56
CA LEU A 87 -2.12 17.70 -3.85
C LEU A 87 -0.95 18.26 -3.03
N GLU A 88 -0.96 19.56 -2.71
CA GLU A 88 0.03 20.19 -1.84
C GLU A 88 -0.03 19.63 -0.41
N THR A 89 -1.23 19.43 0.14
CA THR A 89 -1.38 18.85 1.48
C THR A 89 -0.92 17.40 1.50
N ILE A 90 -1.22 16.61 0.46
CA ILE A 90 -0.74 15.24 0.33
C ILE A 90 0.78 15.20 0.17
N ALA A 91 1.37 16.13 -0.59
CA ALA A 91 2.81 16.27 -0.70
C ALA A 91 3.44 16.59 0.65
N ALA A 92 2.86 17.48 1.45
CA ALA A 92 3.32 17.78 2.79
C ALA A 92 3.27 16.54 3.72
N VAL A 93 2.19 15.77 3.67
CA VAL A 93 2.07 14.50 4.42
C VAL A 93 3.14 13.49 3.97
N ARG A 94 3.39 13.39 2.66
CA ARG A 94 4.45 12.55 2.11
C ARG A 94 5.83 12.99 2.62
N GLU A 95 6.14 14.29 2.57
CA GLU A 95 7.42 14.82 3.05
C GLU A 95 7.64 14.58 4.55
N ILE A 96 6.58 14.69 5.37
CA ILE A 96 6.61 14.30 6.78
C ILE A 96 7.01 12.82 6.91
N GLY A 97 6.39 11.93 6.14
CA GLY A 97 6.70 10.50 6.13
C GLY A 97 8.14 10.19 5.74
N GLU A 98 8.64 10.84 4.68
CA GLU A 98 10.02 10.71 4.21
C GLU A 98 11.00 11.18 5.30
N ARG A 99 10.76 12.34 5.92
CA ARG A 99 11.60 12.87 7.01
C ARG A 99 11.60 11.97 8.24
N ARG A 100 10.48 11.32 8.55
CA ARG A 100 10.33 10.41 9.70
C ARG A 100 10.82 8.99 9.41
N GLY A 101 11.25 8.70 8.18
CA GLY A 101 11.76 7.37 7.79
C GLY A 101 10.67 6.29 7.68
N VAL A 102 9.40 6.70 7.55
CA VAL A 102 8.27 5.76 7.39
C VAL A 102 8.45 4.85 6.16
N PRO A 103 8.91 5.33 4.99
CA PRO A 103 9.13 4.47 3.83
C PRO A 103 10.11 3.32 4.10
N ASP A 104 11.19 3.59 4.84
CA ASP A 104 12.20 2.60 5.18
C ASP A 104 11.66 1.55 6.16
N SER A 105 10.93 1.99 7.19
CA SER A 105 10.28 1.07 8.13
C SER A 105 9.29 0.16 7.42
N MET A 106 8.41 0.73 6.58
CA MET A 106 7.41 -0.06 5.86
C MET A 106 8.05 -1.08 4.92
N ARG A 107 9.11 -0.71 4.20
CA ARG A 107 9.84 -1.64 3.32
C ARG A 107 10.51 -2.78 4.09
N ALA A 108 10.92 -2.55 5.34
CA ALA A 108 11.48 -3.59 6.20
C ALA A 108 10.41 -4.56 6.75
N ASP A 109 9.16 -4.11 6.84
CA ASP A 109 8.03 -4.91 7.36
C ASP A 109 7.32 -5.76 6.29
N MET A 110 7.54 -5.48 4.99
CA MET A 110 6.91 -6.18 3.85
C MET A 110 7.50 -7.58 3.58
#